data_AF-A0A512ISH9-F1
#
_entry.id   AF-A0A512ISH9-F1
#
_cell.length_a   1.000
_cell.length_b   1.000
_cell.length_c   1.000
_cell.angle_alpha   90.00
_cell.angle_beta   90.00
_cell.angle_gamma   90.00
#
_symmetry.space_group_name_H-M   'P 1'
#
loop_
_entity.id
_entity.type
_entity.pdbx_description
1 polymer ?
#
loop_
_entity_poly.entity_id
_entity_poly.type
_entity_poly.pdbx_seq_one_letter_code
_entity_poly.pdbx_strand_id
1 'polypeptide(L)'
;MSPLVMHNGRLANPLDSFAKALKAVSGKRGKTDADFEEMARIEFLGGLYVGDDGPCIPGELIEAVLIAAAKKNKRGMQAKAGILSDGNHRVEYHGPRGAEELWADDRFRLVAGVRVGQARVMRTRPIFREWSSEIFVDFLPGQLNRADVAGMVRTAGTIVGIGDWRPRFGRFTVETL
;
A
#
# COMPACT_ATOMS: atom_id res chain seq x y z
N MET A 1 -9.35 6.24 -12.29
CA MET A 1 -9.17 6.36 -10.82
C MET A 1 -7.69 6.56 -10.50
N SER A 2 -7.28 6.87 -9.26
CA SER A 2 -5.89 7.28 -8.99
C SER A 2 -4.94 6.08 -8.79
N PRO A 3 -3.63 6.23 -9.06
CA PRO A 3 -2.67 5.13 -8.91
C PRO A 3 -2.60 4.59 -7.49
N LEU A 4 -2.34 3.30 -7.33
CA LEU A 4 -2.03 2.67 -6.04
C LEU A 4 -0.53 2.84 -5.75
N VAL A 5 -0.20 3.43 -4.61
CA VAL A 5 1.18 3.47 -4.10
C VAL A 5 1.29 2.53 -2.92
N MET A 6 2.24 1.61 -2.97
CA MET A 6 2.52 0.68 -1.87
C MET A 6 3.61 1.22 -0.95
N HIS A 7 3.49 0.90 0.33
CA HIS A 7 4.50 1.20 1.33
C HIS A 7 4.39 0.20 2.49
N ASN A 8 4.88 -1.01 2.24
CA ASN A 8 4.99 -2.04 3.27
C ASN A 8 5.96 -1.60 4.38
N GLY A 9 5.54 -1.79 5.63
CA GLY A 9 6.25 -1.33 6.83
C GLY A 9 7.52 -2.12 7.18
N ARG A 10 7.96 -3.06 6.33
CA ARG A 10 9.10 -3.96 6.58
C ARG A 10 10.38 -3.20 6.97
N LEU A 11 10.65 -2.08 6.30
CA LEU A 11 11.82 -1.24 6.55
C LEU A 11 11.83 -0.58 7.93
N ALA A 12 10.70 -0.54 8.65
CA ALA A 12 10.64 -0.06 10.02
C ALA A 12 11.11 -1.11 11.04
N ASN A 13 11.09 -2.41 10.68
CA ASN A 13 11.58 -3.47 11.54
C ASN A 13 13.12 -3.60 11.38
N PRO A 14 13.93 -3.27 12.39
CA PRO A 14 15.39 -3.32 12.28
C PRO A 14 15.94 -4.74 12.06
N LEU A 15 15.13 -5.78 12.31
CA LEU A 15 15.51 -7.18 12.09
C LEU A 15 15.18 -7.69 10.68
N ASP A 16 14.36 -6.97 9.91
CA ASP A 16 14.01 -7.34 8.54
C ASP A 16 15.23 -7.27 7.60
N SER A 17 15.28 -8.16 6.62
CA SER A 17 16.39 -8.25 5.66
C SER A 17 16.56 -6.97 4.83
N PHE A 18 15.47 -6.35 4.38
CA PHE A 18 15.54 -5.10 3.62
C PHE A 18 15.99 -3.94 4.50
N ALA A 19 15.58 -3.89 5.77
CA ALA A 19 16.04 -2.86 6.71
C ALA A 19 17.56 -2.96 6.96
N LYS A 20 18.07 -4.18 7.16
CA LYS A 20 19.50 -4.45 7.30
C LYS A 20 20.29 -4.08 6.04
N ALA A 21 19.81 -4.49 4.87
CA ALA A 21 20.42 -4.16 3.58
C ALA A 21 20.46 -2.63 3.37
N LEU A 22 19.34 -1.94 3.60
CA LEU A 22 19.26 -0.49 3.46
C LEU A 22 20.24 0.22 4.40
N LYS A 23 20.36 -0.25 5.65
CA LYS A 23 21.31 0.32 6.61
C LYS A 23 22.77 0.15 6.16
N ALA A 24 23.12 -1.00 5.57
CA ALA A 24 24.47 -1.28 5.09
C ALA A 24 24.90 -0.30 3.97
N VAL A 25 23.98 0.01 3.05
CA VAL A 25 24.25 0.96 1.94
C VAL A 25 24.13 2.41 2.42
N SER A 26 23.08 2.75 3.17
CA SER A 26 22.85 4.12 3.64
C SER A 26 23.88 4.61 4.65
N GLY A 27 24.59 3.72 5.36
CA GLY A 27 25.66 4.06 6.30
C GLY A 27 26.99 4.50 5.66
N LYS A 28 27.17 4.33 4.34
CA LYS A 28 28.41 4.72 3.64
C LYS A 28 28.59 6.24 3.64
N ARG A 29 29.82 6.71 3.92
CA ARG A 29 30.18 8.14 3.99
C ARG A 29 30.30 8.81 2.61
N GLY A 30 30.85 8.10 1.61
CA GLY A 30 30.94 8.55 0.22
C GLY A 30 30.10 7.64 -0.68
N LYS A 31 28.80 7.95 -0.82
CA LYS A 31 27.89 7.17 -1.65
C LYS A 31 28.13 7.49 -3.13
N THR A 32 28.19 6.45 -3.93
CA THR A 32 28.21 6.50 -5.39
C THR A 32 26.79 6.49 -5.95
N ASP A 33 26.64 6.76 -7.25
CA ASP A 33 25.35 6.63 -7.94
C ASP A 33 24.78 5.21 -7.81
N ALA A 34 25.65 4.19 -7.86
CA ALA A 34 25.27 2.80 -7.63
C ALA A 34 24.74 2.55 -6.20
N ASP A 35 25.28 3.25 -5.19
CA ASP A 35 24.73 3.16 -3.82
C ASP A 35 23.33 3.79 -3.73
N PHE A 36 23.08 4.89 -4.45
CA PHE A 36 21.77 5.52 -4.49
C PHE A 36 20.75 4.66 -5.24
N GLU A 37 21.16 4.02 -6.34
CA GLU A 37 20.32 3.08 -7.07
C GLU A 37 20.00 1.84 -6.23
N GLU A 38 20.98 1.26 -5.54
CA GLU A 38 20.73 0.11 -4.66
C GLU A 38 19.83 0.47 -3.47
N MET A 39 20.00 1.66 -2.89
CA MET A 39 19.06 2.16 -1.88
C MET A 39 17.64 2.27 -2.45
N ALA A 40 17.48 2.84 -3.65
CA ALA A 40 16.19 2.95 -4.31
C ALA A 40 15.56 1.57 -4.59
N ARG A 41 16.36 0.59 -5.01
CA ARG A 41 15.94 -0.79 -5.23
C ARG A 41 15.47 -1.45 -3.94
N ILE A 42 16.26 -1.38 -2.87
CA ILE A 42 15.89 -1.95 -1.57
C ILE A 42 14.61 -1.30 -1.03
N GLU A 43 14.48 0.02 -1.15
CA GLU A 43 13.28 0.73 -0.71
C GLU A 43 12.04 0.33 -1.52
N PHE A 44 12.18 0.16 -2.83
CA PHE A 44 11.12 -0.31 -3.70
C PHE A 44 10.67 -1.72 -3.29
N LEU A 45 11.60 -2.67 -3.21
CA LEU A 45 11.30 -4.07 -2.90
C LEU A 45 10.75 -4.24 -1.48
N GLY A 46 11.35 -3.55 -0.50
CA GLY A 46 10.87 -3.55 0.88
C GLY A 46 9.53 -2.83 1.05
N GLY A 47 9.13 -1.99 0.10
CA GLY A 47 7.85 -1.28 0.06
C GLY A 47 6.72 -2.04 -0.63
N LEU A 48 7.01 -3.13 -1.36
CA LEU A 48 5.99 -3.96 -2.00
C LEU A 48 5.22 -4.81 -0.96
N TYR A 49 3.93 -4.94 -1.19
CA TYR A 49 3.14 -6.04 -0.64
C TYR A 49 3.12 -7.16 -1.68
N VAL A 50 3.59 -8.34 -1.31
CA VAL A 50 3.73 -9.50 -2.20
C VAL A 50 3.07 -10.70 -1.53
N GLY A 51 2.08 -11.28 -2.20
CA GLY A 51 1.48 -12.56 -1.87
C GLY A 51 2.03 -13.66 -2.76
N ASP A 52 1.37 -14.81 -2.80
CA ASP A 52 1.85 -16.00 -3.51
C ASP A 52 2.03 -15.77 -5.02
N ASP A 53 1.13 -14.99 -5.64
CA ASP A 53 1.13 -14.72 -7.08
C ASP A 53 1.69 -13.32 -7.46
N GLY A 54 2.49 -12.70 -6.59
CA GLY A 54 3.05 -11.36 -6.82
C GLY A 54 2.30 -10.25 -6.05
N PRO A 55 2.21 -9.01 -6.57
CA PRO A 55 1.66 -7.89 -5.79
C PRO A 55 0.23 -8.11 -5.30
N CYS A 56 0.01 -7.75 -4.04
CA CYS A 56 -1.26 -7.91 -3.34
C CYS A 56 -1.63 -6.69 -2.49
N ILE A 57 -2.87 -6.65 -2.02
CA ILE A 57 -3.35 -5.78 -0.95
C ILE A 57 -3.66 -6.69 0.25
N PRO A 58 -2.91 -6.59 1.35
CA PRO A 58 -3.24 -7.32 2.56
C PRO A 58 -4.60 -6.90 3.11
N GLY A 59 -5.33 -7.86 3.65
CA GLY A 59 -6.65 -7.64 4.24
C GLY A 59 -6.67 -6.58 5.34
N GLU A 60 -5.59 -6.42 6.11
CA GLU A 60 -5.48 -5.39 7.13
C GLU A 60 -5.50 -3.97 6.53
N LEU A 61 -5.05 -3.80 5.28
CA LEU A 61 -5.18 -2.51 4.58
C LEU A 61 -6.63 -2.25 4.15
N ILE A 62 -7.37 -3.30 3.78
CA ILE A 62 -8.81 -3.22 3.49
C ILE A 62 -9.58 -2.81 4.76
N GLU A 63 -9.34 -3.50 5.87
CA GLU A 63 -9.93 -3.15 7.17
C GLU A 63 -9.61 -1.71 7.56
N ALA A 64 -8.33 -1.33 7.50
CA ALA A 64 -7.90 0.01 7.89
C ALA A 64 -8.57 1.11 7.05
N VAL A 65 -8.74 0.89 5.73
CA VAL A 65 -9.41 1.88 4.88
C VAL A 65 -10.92 1.94 5.14
N LEU A 66 -11.57 0.80 5.37
CA LEU A 66 -13.01 0.74 5.66
C LEU A 66 -13.33 1.35 7.03
N ILE A 67 -12.50 1.11 8.04
CA ILE A 67 -12.61 1.77 9.35
C ILE A 67 -12.43 3.29 9.20
N ALA A 68 -11.45 3.74 8.41
CA ALA A 68 -11.24 5.16 8.15
C ALA A 68 -12.43 5.80 7.40
N ALA A 69 -13.05 5.07 6.47
CA ALA A 69 -14.26 5.48 5.78
C ALA A 69 -15.46 5.56 6.74
N ALA A 70 -15.66 4.55 7.59
CA ALA A 70 -16.73 4.51 8.59
C ALA A 70 -16.65 5.67 9.60
N LYS A 71 -15.44 6.15 9.92
CA LYS A 71 -15.24 7.34 10.77
C LYS A 71 -15.89 8.60 10.18
N LYS A 72 -16.07 8.71 8.85
CA LYS A 72 -16.77 9.84 8.23
C LYS A 72 -18.23 9.93 8.63
N ASN A 73 -18.83 8.80 9.03
CA ASN A 73 -20.21 8.70 9.51
C ASN A 73 -20.29 8.36 11.00
N LYS A 74 -19.23 8.61 11.78
CA LYS A 74 -19.13 8.30 13.22
C LYS A 74 -19.34 6.82 13.58
N ARG A 75 -19.13 5.89 12.63
CA ARG A 75 -19.26 4.43 12.83
C ARG A 75 -17.92 3.69 12.93
N GLY A 76 -16.82 4.42 13.16
CA GLY A 76 -15.47 3.84 13.19
C GLY A 76 -15.28 2.71 14.21
N MET A 77 -15.90 2.81 15.39
CA MET A 77 -15.80 1.75 16.42
C MET A 77 -16.60 0.49 16.04
N GLN A 78 -17.79 0.66 15.48
CA GLN A 78 -18.60 -0.45 14.97
C GLN A 78 -17.90 -1.17 13.82
N ALA A 79 -17.32 -0.40 12.88
CA ALA A 79 -16.52 -0.94 11.80
C ALA A 79 -15.30 -1.71 12.31
N LYS A 80 -14.58 -1.16 13.28
CA LYS A 80 -13.41 -1.84 13.87
C LYS A 80 -13.79 -3.15 14.57
N ALA A 81 -14.97 -3.23 15.17
CA ALA A 81 -15.44 -4.42 15.87
C ALA A 81 -16.12 -5.45 14.95
N GLY A 82 -16.49 -5.06 13.74
CA GLY A 82 -17.42 -5.83 12.91
C GLY A 82 -17.01 -5.96 11.46
N ILE A 83 -15.80 -5.58 11.05
CA ILE A 83 -15.24 -5.81 9.72
C ILE A 83 -14.01 -6.69 9.86
N LEU A 84 -13.92 -7.71 9.01
CA LEU A 84 -12.73 -8.54 8.84
C LEU A 84 -12.47 -8.71 7.35
N SER A 85 -11.21 -8.67 6.94
CA SER A 85 -10.79 -9.02 5.59
C SER A 85 -9.53 -9.86 5.73
N ASP A 86 -9.65 -11.16 5.49
CA ASP A 86 -8.52 -12.08 5.67
C ASP A 86 -7.69 -12.22 4.40
N GLY A 87 -6.41 -12.54 4.58
CA GLY A 87 -5.50 -12.92 3.51
C GLY A 87 -5.01 -11.76 2.65
N ASN A 88 -4.59 -12.10 1.44
CA ASN A 88 -4.00 -11.18 0.47
C ASN A 88 -4.88 -11.11 -0.78
N HIS A 89 -5.33 -9.91 -1.12
CA HIS A 89 -6.14 -9.66 -2.30
C HIS A 89 -5.24 -9.34 -3.49
N ARG A 90 -5.33 -10.11 -4.58
CA ARG A 90 -4.47 -9.94 -5.75
C ARG A 90 -4.66 -8.56 -6.35
N VAL A 91 -3.57 -7.87 -6.67
CA VAL A 91 -3.64 -6.63 -7.48
C VAL A 91 -3.60 -7.04 -8.94
N GLU A 92 -4.61 -6.68 -9.69
CA GLU A 92 -4.66 -6.81 -11.14
C GLU A 92 -4.06 -5.56 -11.79
N TYR A 93 -3.12 -5.75 -12.71
CA TYR A 93 -2.46 -4.69 -13.46
C TYR A 93 -1.74 -5.29 -14.68
N HIS A 94 -1.42 -4.46 -15.67
CA HIS A 94 -0.63 -4.89 -16.83
C HIS A 94 0.87 -4.75 -16.56
N GLY A 95 1.59 -5.87 -16.43
CA GLY A 95 3.04 -5.88 -16.27
C GLY A 95 3.59 -7.16 -15.64
N PRO A 96 4.89 -7.17 -15.32
CA PRO A 96 5.53 -8.33 -14.69
C PRO A 96 5.00 -8.58 -13.28
N ARG A 97 5.14 -9.81 -12.78
CA ARG A 97 4.66 -10.22 -11.44
C ARG A 97 5.80 -10.38 -10.44
N GLY A 98 7.03 -10.62 -10.90
CA GLY A 98 8.20 -10.73 -10.04
C GLY A 98 8.62 -9.38 -9.46
N ALA A 99 8.99 -9.33 -8.18
CA ALA A 99 9.39 -8.09 -7.52
C ALA A 99 10.61 -7.42 -8.18
N GLU A 100 11.61 -8.21 -8.59
CA GLU A 100 12.81 -7.71 -9.29
C GLU A 100 12.48 -7.26 -10.73
N GLU A 101 11.58 -7.95 -11.41
CA GLU A 101 11.11 -7.55 -12.75
C GLU A 101 10.32 -6.23 -12.69
N LEU A 102 9.50 -6.05 -11.65
CA LEU A 102 8.81 -4.79 -11.36
C LEU A 102 9.80 -3.67 -11.07
N TRP A 103 10.91 -3.95 -10.38
CA TRP A 103 11.97 -2.97 -10.17
C TRP A 103 12.67 -2.57 -11.47
N ALA A 104 12.92 -3.53 -12.36
CA ALA A 104 13.56 -3.30 -13.66
C ALA A 104 12.71 -2.45 -14.61
N ASP A 105 11.41 -2.32 -14.35
CA ASP A 105 10.48 -1.51 -15.15
C ASP A 105 10.13 -0.18 -14.45
N ASP A 106 10.68 0.91 -14.98
CA ASP A 106 10.46 2.30 -14.54
C ASP A 106 9.00 2.70 -14.38
N ARG A 107 8.08 2.06 -15.12
CA ARG A 107 6.64 2.32 -15.03
C ARG A 107 6.04 1.89 -13.70
N PHE A 108 6.77 1.17 -12.85
CA PHE A 108 6.33 0.82 -11.50
C PHE A 108 7.00 1.64 -10.41
N ARG A 109 7.93 2.55 -10.76
CA ARG A 109 8.71 3.32 -9.78
C ARG A 109 8.14 4.72 -9.58
N LEU A 110 7.91 5.10 -8.33
CA LEU A 110 7.62 6.46 -7.91
C LEU A 110 8.78 6.98 -7.06
N VAL A 111 9.55 7.93 -7.60
CA VAL A 111 10.63 8.59 -6.87
C VAL A 111 10.15 9.96 -6.41
N ALA A 112 10.15 10.20 -5.10
CA ALA A 112 9.70 11.46 -4.53
C ALA A 112 10.57 11.90 -3.34
N GLY A 113 10.85 13.20 -3.25
CA GLY A 113 11.60 13.76 -2.13
C GLY A 113 10.70 13.95 -0.91
N VAL A 114 11.01 13.24 0.18
CA VAL A 114 10.33 13.35 1.48
C VAL A 114 11.19 14.11 2.49
N ARG A 115 10.55 14.76 3.46
CA ARG A 115 11.24 15.46 4.54
C ARG A 115 11.57 14.49 5.67
N VAL A 116 12.84 14.41 6.06
CA VAL A 116 13.32 13.66 7.24
C VAL A 116 14.09 14.63 8.12
N GLY A 117 13.47 15.08 9.21
CA GLY A 117 13.99 16.19 10.01
C GLY A 117 14.11 17.47 9.17
N GLN A 118 15.33 17.98 9.01
CA GLN A 118 15.61 19.14 8.15
C GLN A 118 16.07 18.76 6.73
N ALA A 119 16.40 17.50 6.48
CA ALA A 119 16.87 17.05 5.17
C ALA A 119 15.70 16.66 4.26
N ARG A 120 15.91 16.81 2.95
CA ARG A 120 15.05 16.21 1.92
C ARG A 120 15.75 14.99 1.34
N VAL A 121 15.13 13.83 1.46
CA VAL A 121 15.67 12.55 1.01
C VAL A 121 14.78 11.99 -0.08
N MET A 122 15.36 11.58 -1.21
CA MET A 122 14.62 10.90 -2.27
C MET A 122 14.26 9.50 -1.80
N ARG A 123 12.98 9.14 -1.95
CA ARG A 123 12.46 7.82 -1.63
C ARG A 123 11.84 7.20 -2.87
N THR A 124 12.05 5.91 -3.03
CA THR A 124 11.44 5.15 -4.12
C THR A 124 10.34 4.26 -3.57
N ARG A 125 9.17 4.28 -4.21
CA ARG A 125 7.99 3.50 -3.84
C ARG A 125 7.44 2.77 -5.06
N PRO A 126 6.89 1.56 -4.89
CA PRO A 126 6.11 0.91 -5.93
C PRO A 126 4.82 1.66 -6.21
N ILE A 127 4.50 1.84 -7.48
CA ILE A 127 3.27 2.48 -7.96
C ILE A 127 2.63 1.64 -9.07
N PHE A 128 1.33 1.40 -8.95
CA PHE A 128 0.49 0.78 -9.97
C PHE A 128 -0.44 1.84 -10.54
N ARG A 129 -0.16 2.28 -11.77
CA ARG A 129 -0.87 3.40 -12.42
C ARG A 129 -2.30 3.05 -12.78
N GLU A 130 -2.48 1.83 -13.27
CA GLU A 130 -3.77 1.20 -13.53
C GLU A 130 -3.82 -0.08 -12.72
N TRP A 131 -4.88 -0.22 -11.92
CA TRP A 131 -5.03 -1.36 -11.03
C TRP A 131 -6.50 -1.65 -10.73
N SER A 132 -6.80 -2.91 -10.46
CA SER A 132 -8.03 -3.35 -9.82
C SER A 132 -7.71 -4.47 -8.83
N SER A 133 -8.69 -4.86 -8.01
CA SER A 133 -8.55 -5.97 -7.07
C SER A 133 -9.93 -6.47 -6.69
N GLU A 134 -10.11 -7.79 -6.71
CA GLU A 134 -11.25 -8.43 -6.07
C GLU A 134 -10.95 -8.56 -4.58
N ILE A 135 -11.88 -8.12 -3.74
CA ILE A 135 -11.72 -8.13 -2.28
C ILE A 135 -12.85 -8.87 -1.60
N PHE A 136 -12.52 -9.56 -0.52
CA PHE A 136 -13.48 -10.22 0.36
C PHE A 136 -13.55 -9.50 1.71
N VAL A 137 -14.76 -9.18 2.15
CA VAL A 137 -15.00 -8.46 3.40
C VAL A 137 -16.15 -9.13 4.14
N ASP A 138 -15.82 -9.72 5.28
CA ASP A 138 -16.80 -10.24 6.21
C ASP A 138 -17.26 -9.14 7.17
N PHE A 139 -18.50 -9.23 7.60
CA PHE A 139 -19.02 -8.33 8.62
C PHE A 139 -19.89 -9.02 9.65
N LEU A 140 -19.87 -8.49 10.88
CA LEU A 140 -20.68 -8.99 11.98
C LEU A 140 -22.12 -8.41 11.88
N PRO A 141 -23.16 -9.22 11.65
CA PRO A 141 -24.53 -8.73 11.41
C PRO A 141 -25.14 -7.92 12.56
N GLY A 142 -24.66 -8.14 13.80
CA GLY A 142 -25.08 -7.37 14.98
C GLY A 142 -24.50 -5.96 15.06
N GLN A 143 -23.51 -5.62 14.21
CA GLN A 143 -22.84 -4.31 14.20
C GLN A 143 -23.09 -3.56 12.88
N LEU A 144 -23.08 -4.31 11.77
CA LEU A 144 -23.15 -3.79 10.41
C LEU A 144 -24.09 -4.65 9.58
N ASN A 145 -24.64 -4.05 8.53
CA ASN A 145 -25.29 -4.77 7.45
C ASN A 145 -24.54 -4.55 6.12
N ARG A 146 -24.95 -5.27 5.08
CA ARG A 146 -24.35 -5.18 3.75
C ARG A 146 -24.40 -3.76 3.16
N ALA A 147 -25.47 -3.02 3.38
CA ALA A 147 -25.60 -1.64 2.88
C ALA A 147 -24.61 -0.70 3.58
N ASP A 148 -24.36 -0.91 4.88
CA ASP A 148 -23.36 -0.18 5.64
C ASP A 148 -21.96 -0.41 5.06
N VAL A 149 -21.58 -1.67 4.87
CA VAL A 149 -20.28 -2.06 4.31
C VAL A 149 -20.13 -1.51 2.90
N ALA A 150 -21.14 -1.68 2.04
CA ALA A 150 -21.18 -1.10 0.70
C ALA A 150 -20.95 0.43 0.70
N GLY A 151 -21.59 1.15 1.63
CA GLY A 151 -21.40 2.58 1.82
C GLY A 151 -19.97 2.95 2.25
N MET A 152 -19.37 2.14 3.13
CA MET A 152 -17.98 2.29 3.56
C MET A 152 -17.01 2.05 2.41
N VAL A 153 -17.20 1.02 1.58
CA VAL A 153 -16.33 0.74 0.42
C VAL A 153 -16.39 1.89 -0.59
N ARG A 154 -17.58 2.41 -0.90
CA ARG A 154 -17.73 3.58 -1.78
C ARG A 154 -17.06 4.84 -1.20
N THR A 155 -17.20 5.05 0.10
CA THR A 155 -16.55 6.18 0.82
C THR A 155 -15.03 6.00 0.87
N ALA A 156 -14.54 4.78 1.05
CA ALA A 156 -13.13 4.44 1.02
C ALA A 156 -12.53 4.84 -0.33
N GLY A 157 -13.16 4.42 -1.43
CA GLY A 157 -12.71 4.78 -2.78
C GLY A 157 -12.77 6.28 -3.06
N THR A 158 -13.91 6.92 -2.80
CA THR A 158 -14.19 8.31 -3.19
C THR A 158 -13.71 9.37 -2.21
N ILE A 159 -13.45 9.07 -0.93
CA ILE A 159 -12.96 10.04 0.08
C ILE A 159 -11.62 9.67 0.77
N VAL A 160 -11.28 8.39 0.95
CA VAL A 160 -10.11 8.01 1.78
C VAL A 160 -8.88 7.60 0.95
N GLY A 161 -9.05 6.63 0.05
CA GLY A 161 -7.98 5.93 -0.66
C GLY A 161 -7.33 4.80 0.16
N ILE A 162 -6.66 3.87 -0.52
CA ILE A 162 -5.86 2.78 0.06
C ILE A 162 -4.35 2.97 -0.23
N GLY A 163 -3.49 2.31 0.54
CA GLY A 163 -2.04 2.44 0.38
C GLY A 163 -1.46 3.74 0.95
N ASP A 164 -0.41 4.24 0.32
CA ASP A 164 0.37 5.38 0.82
C ASP A 164 -0.02 6.72 0.17
N TRP A 165 0.40 7.82 0.80
CA TRP A 165 0.19 9.20 0.36
C TRP A 165 -1.27 9.52 0.02
N ARG A 166 -2.17 8.98 0.84
CA ARG A 166 -3.60 9.26 0.83
C ARG A 166 -3.86 10.69 1.30
N PRO A 167 -4.87 11.39 0.76
CA PRO A 167 -5.86 10.93 -0.21
C PRO A 167 -5.46 11.11 -1.69
N ARG A 168 -4.21 11.51 -2.00
CA ARG A 168 -3.80 11.76 -3.39
C ARG A 168 -3.79 10.47 -4.22
N PHE A 169 -3.30 9.38 -3.62
CA PHE A 169 -3.21 8.07 -4.25
C PHE A 169 -4.22 7.06 -3.67
N GLY A 170 -4.41 5.96 -4.39
CA GLY A 170 -5.22 4.81 -4.01
C GLY A 170 -6.73 5.03 -3.98
N ARG A 171 -7.26 6.04 -4.67
CA ARG A 171 -8.70 6.18 -4.87
C ARG A 171 -9.17 5.15 -5.89
N PHE A 172 -10.33 4.55 -5.65
CA PHE A 172 -10.90 3.49 -6.49
C PHE A 172 -12.42 3.62 -6.62
N THR A 173 -12.97 3.06 -7.70
CA THR A 173 -14.42 2.91 -7.91
C THR A 173 -14.80 1.48 -7.56
N VAL A 174 -16.08 1.26 -7.29
CA VAL A 174 -16.62 -0.07 -7.01
C VAL A 174 -17.59 -0.42 -8.12
N GLU A 175 -17.32 -1.50 -8.84
CA GLU A 175 -18.14 -1.95 -9.97
C GLU A 175 -19.21 -2.95 -9.52
N THR A 176 -18.90 -3.81 -8.55
CA THR A 176 -19.82 -4.84 -8.04
C THR A 176 -19.64 -5.00 -6.53
N LEU A 177 -20.74 -5.28 -5.83
CA LEU A 177 -20.82 -5.51 -4.39
C LEU A 177 -21.67 -6.73 -4.14
#